data_AF-A0A840DR19-F1
#
_entry.id   AF-A0A840DR19-F1
#
_cell.length_a   1.000
_cell.length_b   1.000
_cell.length_c   1.000
_cell.angle_alpha   90.00
_cell.angle_beta   90.00
_cell.angle_gamma   90.00
#
_symmetry.space_group_name_H-M   'P 1'
#
loop_
_entity.id
_entity.type
_entity.pdbx_description
1 polymer ?
#
loop_
_entity_poly.entity_id
_entity_poly.type
_entity_poly.pdbx_seq_one_letter_code
_entity_poly.pdbx_strand_id
1 'polypeptide(L)' 'MLNEQPIYKILLPRWIWEEAKDNEHFKQLVREYMRRYPEYTVKSVKDGFAICVRKG' A
#
# COMPACT_ATOMS: atom_id res chain seq x y z
N MET A 1 22.50 10.47 -12.12
CA MET A 1 22.15 10.43 -10.70
C MET A 1 20.75 9.83 -10.62
N LEU A 2 20.62 8.62 -10.06
CA LEU A 2 19.32 7.96 -9.95
C LEU A 2 18.49 8.77 -8.95
N ASN A 3 17.48 9.48 -9.44
CA ASN A 3 16.46 10.13 -8.62
C ASN A 3 15.64 9.03 -7.95
N GLU A 4 16.14 8.50 -6.83
CA GLU A 4 15.37 7.58 -6.00
C GLU A 4 14.22 8.37 -5.40
N GLN A 5 13.00 8.11 -5.91
CA GLN A 5 11.80 8.70 -5.33
C GLN A 5 11.71 8.28 -3.85
N PRO A 6 11.42 9.22 -2.94
CA PRO A 6 11.33 8.89 -1.52
C PRO A 6 10.28 7.79 -1.30
N ILE A 7 10.69 6.78 -0.53
CA ILE A 7 9.85 5.63 -0.18
C ILE A 7 9.13 5.92 1.12
N TYR A 8 7.82 5.71 1.12
CA TYR A 8 6.94 5.90 2.28
C TYR A 8 6.38 4.55 2.72
N LYS A 9 6.28 4.34 4.04
CA LYS A 9 5.68 3.15 4.63
C LYS A 9 4.37 3.52 5.29
N ILE A 10 3.28 2.92 4.84
CA ILE A 10 1.95 3.13 5.43
C ILE A 10 1.54 1.84 6.12
N LEU A 11 1.29 1.91 7.43
CA LEU A 11 0.81 0.76 8.19
C LEU A 11 -0.58 0.36 7.67
N LEU A 12 -0.71 -0.91 7.29
CA LEU A 12 -1.99 -1.47 6.92
C LEU A 12 -2.72 -1.94 8.18
N PRO A 13 -4.00 -1.61 8.35
CA PRO A 13 -4.77 -2.07 9.48
C PRO A 13 -4.96 -3.58 9.40
N ARG A 14 -5.08 -4.19 10.58
CA ARG A 14 -5.18 -5.64 10.76
C ARG A 14 -6.35 -6.27 10.00
N TRP A 15 -7.49 -5.57 9.92
CA TRP A 15 -8.70 -6.08 9.26
C TRP A 15 -8.49 -6.44 7.79
N ILE A 16 -7.56 -5.78 7.07
CA ILE A 16 -7.27 -6.12 5.67
C ILE A 16 -6.78 -7.57 5.55
N TRP A 17 -6.01 -8.05 6.53
CA TRP A 17 -5.52 -9.42 6.56
C TRP A 17 -6.58 -10.41 7.03
N GLU A 18 -7.44 -9.98 7.96
CA GLU A 18 -8.51 -10.82 8.52
C GLU A 18 -9.66 -11.03 7.52
N GLU A 19 -9.96 -10.04 6.69
CA GLU A 19 -11.03 -10.10 5.69
C GLU A 19 -10.57 -10.65 4.32
N ALA A 20 -9.26 -10.62 4.03
CA ALA A 20 -8.73 -11.16 2.79
C ALA A 20 -9.02 -12.66 2.67
N LYS A 21 -9.74 -13.04 1.63
CA LYS A 21 -10.07 -14.44 1.33
C LYS A 21 -8.98 -15.10 0.48
N ASP A 22 -8.32 -14.27 -0.33
CA ASP A 22 -7.27 -14.64 -1.26
C ASP A 22 -6.42 -13.40 -1.59
N ASN A 23 -5.39 -13.61 -2.42
CA ASN A 23 -4.45 -12.57 -2.80
C ASN A 23 -5.06 -11.46 -3.67
N GLU A 24 -6.13 -11.74 -4.42
CA GLU A 24 -6.82 -10.72 -5.22
C GLU A 24 -7.69 -9.85 -4.33
N HIS A 25 -8.47 -10.46 -3.43
CA HIS A 25 -9.25 -9.74 -2.43
C HIS A 25 -8.35 -8.86 -1.56
N PHE A 26 -7.20 -9.40 -1.13
CA PHE A 26 -6.19 -8.63 -0.39
C PHE A 26 -5.75 -7.36 -1.15
N LYS A 27 -5.41 -7.49 -2.44
CA LYS A 27 -5.01 -6.33 -3.28
C LYS A 27 -6.15 -5.32 -3.41
N GLN A 28 -7.40 -5.76 -3.50
CA GLN A 28 -8.57 -4.88 -3.55
C GLN A 28 -8.72 -4.10 -2.23
N LEU A 29 -8.66 -4.77 -1.08
CA LEU A 29 -8.75 -4.14 0.25
C LEU A 29 -7.62 -3.14 0.49
N VAL A 30 -6.39 -3.47 0.07
CA VAL A 30 -5.25 -2.53 0.14
C VAL A 30 -5.49 -1.30 -0.74
N ARG A 31 -5.95 -1.47 -1.99
CA ARG A 31 -6.26 -0.35 -2.89
C ARG A 31 -7.36 0.53 -2.30
N GLU A 32 -8.40 -0.08 -1.76
CA GLU A 32 -9.49 0.60 -1.10
C GLU A 32 -9.01 1.42 0.10
N TYR A 33 -8.21 0.80 0.98
CA TYR A 33 -7.59 1.48 2.12
C TYR A 33 -6.78 2.70 1.68
N MET A 34 -5.97 2.51 0.64
CA MET A 34 -5.05 3.51 0.09
C MET A 34 -5.74 4.65 -0.66
N ARG A 35 -7.06 4.59 -0.91
CA ARG A 35 -7.83 5.75 -1.41
C ARG A 35 -7.74 6.96 -0.48
N ARG A 36 -7.44 6.75 0.80
CA ARG A 36 -7.16 7.81 1.81
C ARG A 36 -5.89 8.61 1.54
N TYR A 37 -5.01 8.09 0.69
CA TYR A 37 -3.67 8.60 0.41
C TYR A 37 -3.54 8.87 -1.09
N PRO A 38 -4.34 9.80 -1.67
CA PRO A 38 -4.47 9.99 -3.11
C PRO A 38 -3.16 10.41 -3.78
N GLU A 39 -2.23 11.01 -3.04
CA GLU A 39 -0.92 11.43 -3.50
C GLU A 39 0.12 10.30 -3.50
N TYR A 40 -0.23 9.08 -3.08
CA TYR A 40 0.68 7.95 -3.02
C TYR A 40 0.30 6.83 -4.00
N THR A 41 1.31 6.13 -4.50
CA THR A 41 1.16 4.91 -5.30
C THR A 41 1.83 3.74 -4.59
N VAL A 42 1.08 2.67 -4.36
CA VAL A 42 1.61 1.43 -3.76
C VAL A 42 2.54 0.74 -4.75
N LYS A 43 3.77 0.44 -4.31
CA LYS A 43 4.76 -0.36 -5.06
C LYS A 43 4.76 -1.81 -4.60
N SER A 44 4.66 -2.05 -3.30
CA SER A 44 4.62 -3.39 -2.73
C SER A 44 3.97 -3.37 -1.34
N VAL A 45 3.66 -4.56 -0.82
CA VAL A 45 3.23 -4.73 0.56
C VAL A 45 4.20 -5.69 1.23
N LYS A 46 4.76 -5.28 2.37
CA LYS A 46 5.75 -6.06 3.12
C LYS A 46 5.67 -5.74 4.62
N ASP A 47 5.79 -6.77 5.46
CA ASP A 47 5.86 -6.64 6.92
C ASP A 47 4.69 -5.85 7.54
N GLY A 48 3.49 -5.96 6.95
CA GLY A 48 2.30 -5.20 7.38
C GLY A 48 2.22 -3.75 6.87
N PHE A 49 3.15 -3.33 6.01
CA PHE A 49 3.17 -1.99 5.43
C PHE A 49 2.93 -2.00 3.91
N ALA A 50 2.17 -1.02 3.43
CA ALA A 50 2.21 -0.62 2.04
C ALA A 50 3.42 0.29 1.80
N ILE A 51 4.32 -0.17 0.95
CA ILE A 51 5.48 0.58 0.49
C ILE A 51 5.06 1.42 -0.70
N CYS A 52 5.16 2.74 -0.55
CA CYS A 52 4.59 3.69 -1.49
C CYS A 52 5.63 4.70 -1.98
N VAL A 53 5.35 5.29 -3.16
CA VAL A 53 6.02 6.49 -3.65
C VAL A 53 5.00 7.60 -3.82
N ARG A 54 5.42 8.84 -3.65
CA ARG A 54 4.56 10.00 -3.91
C ARG A 54 4.38 10.18 -5.43
N LYS A 55 3.17 10.49 -5.87
CA LYS A 55 2.87 10.92 -7.24
C LYS A 55 3.60 12.25 -7.47
N GLY A 56 4.53 12.24 -8.42
CA GLY A 56 5.23 13.45 -8.88
C GLY A 56 4.33 14.31 -9.75
#